data_AF-A0A1G7YHW3-F1
#
_entry.id   AF-A0A1G7YHW3-F1
#
_cell.length_a   1.000
_cell.length_b   1.000
_cell.length_c   1.000
_cell.angle_alpha   90.00
_cell.angle_beta   90.00
_cell.angle_gamma   90.00
#
_symmetry.space_group_name_H-M   'P 1'
#
loop_
_entity.id
_entity.type
_entity.pdbx_description
1 polymer ?
#
loop_
_entity_poly.entity_id
_entity_poly.type
_entity_poly.pdbx_seq_one_letter_code
_entity_poly.pdbx_strand_id
1 'polypeptide(L)'
;MAKQRTAGARMFARLTACTFLAFTPLAHAADAPPPFIEYEAAGEYFTDLMQVSLRAMQARCEHFNEPDCQLISARTSDIGYAYTYQFRYDRPGGDSEWHSSGDGGYGYMSCAPGFSVYMMALGMPMGPFANRELDVDNMFPVFCQAAGRASAVAGKRDVSDAYQDGKLALREVTEGGRSVRWTVNEEDAGIRVRGVSRESVSEFLINDDRVVTIGDRVTLIYAADGSLRRVQGSDGTSIDAQGKYDPEARLGLLLASITAQLPEVGSPGPLGVVAKTGDAIRALLARSEDRDEP
;
A
#
# COMPACT_ATOMS: atom_id res chain seq x y z
N MET A 1 2.23 59.13 -24.61
CA MET A 1 2.85 57.78 -24.77
C MET A 1 3.23 57.08 -23.45
N ALA A 2 3.12 57.69 -22.26
CA ALA A 2 3.52 57.05 -20.99
C ALA A 2 2.48 56.07 -20.38
N LYS A 3 1.18 56.25 -20.64
CA LYS A 3 0.10 55.39 -20.09
C LYS A 3 0.01 53.98 -20.71
N GLN A 4 0.44 53.81 -21.97
CA GLN A 4 0.45 52.50 -22.64
C GLN A 4 1.59 51.60 -22.12
N ARG A 5 2.75 52.18 -21.76
CA ARG A 5 3.90 51.45 -21.23
C ARG A 5 3.64 50.86 -19.84
N THR A 6 2.86 51.53 -19.00
CA THR A 6 2.48 51.03 -17.66
C THR A 6 1.37 49.97 -17.68
N ALA A 7 0.48 50.00 -18.68
CA ALA A 7 -0.51 48.94 -18.89
C ALA A 7 0.17 47.61 -19.30
N GLY A 8 1.15 47.66 -20.22
CA GLY A 8 1.95 46.49 -20.61
C GLY A 8 2.72 45.89 -19.44
N ALA A 9 3.40 46.71 -18.63
CA ALA A 9 4.14 46.24 -17.45
C ALA A 9 3.24 45.62 -16.37
N ARG A 10 2.02 46.15 -16.17
CA ARG A 10 1.04 45.57 -15.24
C ARG A 10 0.43 44.27 -15.78
N MET A 11 0.26 44.15 -17.09
CA MET A 11 -0.22 42.93 -17.73
C MET A 11 0.85 41.83 -17.66
N PHE A 12 2.12 42.16 -17.93
CA PHE A 12 3.25 41.25 -17.71
C PHE A 12 3.38 40.86 -16.24
N ALA A 13 3.34 41.79 -15.29
CA ALA A 13 3.40 41.46 -13.86
C ALA A 13 2.26 40.54 -13.40
N ARG A 14 1.04 40.74 -13.93
CA ARG A 14 -0.11 39.85 -13.68
C ARG A 14 0.06 38.48 -14.34
N LEU A 15 0.54 38.43 -15.57
CA LEU A 15 0.82 37.18 -16.27
C LEU A 15 1.91 36.40 -15.55
N THR A 16 3.00 37.06 -15.16
CA THR A 16 4.11 36.51 -14.39
C THR A 16 3.64 36.04 -13.02
N ALA A 17 2.80 36.80 -12.31
CA ALA A 17 2.19 36.34 -11.06
C ALA A 17 1.29 35.11 -11.26
N CYS A 18 0.44 35.08 -12.29
CA CYS A 18 -0.33 33.88 -12.64
C CYS A 18 0.56 32.69 -13.03
N THR A 19 1.69 32.95 -13.69
CA THR A 19 2.67 31.94 -14.09
C THR A 19 3.36 31.38 -12.83
N PHE A 20 3.87 32.22 -11.93
CA PHE A 20 4.49 31.75 -10.69
C PHE A 20 3.51 31.05 -9.75
N LEU A 21 2.26 31.53 -9.65
CA LEU A 21 1.19 30.92 -8.84
C LEU A 21 0.68 29.60 -9.44
N ALA A 22 0.78 29.39 -10.75
CA ALA A 22 0.37 28.14 -11.39
C ALA A 22 1.53 27.13 -11.52
N PHE A 23 2.76 27.58 -11.82
CA PHE A 23 3.89 26.70 -12.10
C PHE A 23 4.50 26.05 -10.84
N THR A 24 4.53 26.74 -9.71
CA THR A 24 5.03 26.14 -8.46
C THR A 24 4.17 24.96 -7.97
N PRO A 25 2.82 25.03 -7.97
CA PRO A 25 2.02 23.85 -7.67
C PRO A 25 2.01 22.82 -8.79
N LEU A 26 2.16 23.20 -10.07
CA LEU A 26 2.32 22.23 -11.17
C LEU A 26 3.66 21.46 -11.11
N ALA A 27 4.73 22.07 -10.58
CA ALA A 27 6.00 21.40 -10.36
C ALA A 27 5.92 20.42 -9.17
N HIS A 28 5.30 20.83 -8.05
CA HIS A 28 4.99 19.91 -6.95
C HIS A 28 4.00 18.81 -7.37
N ALA A 29 3.21 19.06 -8.42
CA ALA A 29 2.29 18.09 -8.96
C ALA A 29 2.96 16.96 -9.75
N ALA A 30 4.16 17.17 -10.27
CA ALA A 30 4.93 16.13 -10.97
C ALA A 30 5.61 15.16 -9.99
N ASP A 31 5.94 15.62 -8.78
CA ASP A 31 6.63 14.85 -7.74
C ASP A 31 5.68 14.20 -6.71
N ALA A 32 4.38 14.50 -6.79
CA ALA A 32 3.41 13.97 -5.84
C ALA A 32 2.97 12.54 -6.23
N PRO A 33 2.76 11.66 -5.23
CA PRO A 33 2.37 10.28 -5.48
C PRO A 33 1.05 10.19 -6.25
N PRO A 34 0.84 9.11 -7.04
CA PRO A 34 -0.45 8.86 -7.68
C PRO A 34 -1.57 8.77 -6.64
N PRO A 35 -2.83 9.02 -7.01
CA PRO A 35 -3.98 8.89 -6.09
C PRO A 35 -3.95 7.59 -5.31
N PHE A 36 -4.20 7.67 -4.00
CA PHE A 36 -4.20 6.54 -3.09
C PHE A 36 -5.34 6.67 -2.07
N ILE A 37 -5.65 5.59 -1.38
CA ILE A 37 -6.67 5.56 -0.34
C ILE A 37 -5.98 5.65 1.02
N GLU A 38 -6.54 6.47 1.90
CA GLU A 38 -6.21 6.53 3.32
C GLU A 38 -7.44 6.13 4.13
N TYR A 39 -7.20 5.63 5.34
CA TYR A 39 -8.23 5.25 6.29
C TYR A 39 -7.95 5.93 7.62
N GLU A 40 -8.98 6.46 8.27
CA GLU A 40 -8.83 7.14 9.55
C GLU A 40 -9.20 6.22 10.73
N ALA A 41 -8.36 6.23 11.75
CA ALA A 41 -8.63 5.63 13.04
C ALA A 41 -7.99 6.46 14.15
N ALA A 42 -8.75 6.78 15.20
CA ALA A 42 -8.26 7.49 16.40
C ALA A 42 -7.51 8.81 16.09
N GLY A 43 -7.92 9.53 15.03
CA GLY A 43 -7.29 10.79 14.59
C GLY A 43 -5.99 10.62 13.80
N GLU A 44 -5.62 9.38 13.43
CA GLU A 44 -4.46 9.04 12.61
C GLU A 44 -4.92 8.48 11.25
N TYR A 45 -4.09 8.66 10.22
CA TYR A 45 -4.36 8.21 8.84
C TYR A 45 -3.38 7.11 8.43
N PHE A 46 -3.91 6.07 7.77
CA PHE A 46 -3.15 4.90 7.32
C PHE A 46 -3.49 4.55 5.89
N THR A 47 -2.53 4.02 5.13
CA THR A 47 -2.77 3.53 3.75
C THR A 47 -3.01 2.02 3.69
N ASP A 48 -2.74 1.28 4.77
CA ASP A 48 -2.96 -0.17 4.84
C ASP A 48 -4.14 -0.52 5.77
N LEU A 49 -5.04 -1.37 5.26
CA LEU A 49 -6.25 -1.81 5.94
C LEU A 49 -5.97 -2.49 7.29
N MET A 50 -4.89 -3.25 7.40
CA MET A 50 -4.53 -3.93 8.65
C MET A 50 -4.13 -2.90 9.71
N GLN A 51 -3.31 -1.92 9.33
CA GLN A 51 -2.84 -0.90 10.27
C GLN A 51 -4.00 -0.08 10.82
N VAL A 52 -4.91 0.40 9.96
CA VAL A 52 -6.07 1.17 10.41
C VAL A 52 -7.00 0.35 11.29
N SER A 53 -7.25 -0.92 10.93
CA SER A 53 -8.18 -1.78 11.67
C SER A 53 -7.62 -2.16 13.03
N LEU A 54 -6.31 -2.41 13.13
CA LEU A 54 -5.63 -2.64 14.41
C LEU A 54 -5.69 -1.39 15.29
N ARG A 55 -5.43 -0.20 14.72
CA ARG A 55 -5.49 1.06 15.48
C ARG A 55 -6.91 1.35 15.98
N ALA A 56 -7.91 1.16 15.13
CA ALA A 56 -9.32 1.36 15.47
C ALA A 56 -9.78 0.40 16.58
N MET A 57 -9.43 -0.89 16.45
CA MET A 57 -9.71 -1.90 17.46
C MET A 57 -9.06 -1.53 18.80
N GLN A 58 -7.76 -1.20 18.80
CA GLN A 58 -7.05 -0.83 20.02
C GLN A 58 -7.70 0.35 20.74
N ALA A 59 -8.00 1.43 20.01
CA ALA A 59 -8.65 2.61 20.58
C ALA A 59 -10.03 2.29 21.17
N ARG A 60 -10.79 1.40 20.50
CA ARG A 60 -12.10 0.96 21.00
C ARG A 60 -11.98 0.12 22.26
N CYS A 61 -11.10 -0.87 22.27
CA CYS A 61 -10.87 -1.72 23.44
C CYS A 61 -10.39 -0.92 24.65
N GLU A 62 -9.50 0.06 24.43
CA GLU A 62 -9.07 1.01 25.47
C GLU A 62 -10.25 1.84 25.99
N HIS A 63 -11.12 2.34 25.11
CA HIS A 63 -12.28 3.14 25.50
C HIS A 63 -13.30 2.36 26.35
N PHE A 64 -13.52 1.08 26.04
CA PHE A 64 -14.48 0.21 26.72
C PHE A 64 -13.87 -0.67 27.83
N ASN A 65 -12.55 -0.58 28.07
CA ASN A 65 -11.79 -1.46 28.98
C ASN A 65 -11.95 -2.95 28.66
N GLU A 66 -11.87 -3.32 27.39
CA GLU A 66 -11.98 -4.69 26.91
C GLU A 66 -10.58 -5.36 26.87
N PRO A 67 -10.31 -6.38 27.71
CA PRO A 67 -9.00 -7.04 27.77
C PRO A 67 -8.79 -8.06 26.65
N ASP A 68 -7.52 -8.36 26.37
CA ASP A 68 -7.08 -9.39 25.42
C ASP A 68 -7.69 -9.27 24.02
N CYS A 69 -7.88 -8.04 23.52
CA CYS A 69 -8.46 -7.81 22.19
C CYS A 69 -7.62 -8.37 21.05
N GLN A 70 -8.28 -9.06 20.13
CA GLN A 70 -7.68 -9.65 18.93
C GLN A 70 -8.53 -9.35 17.70
N LEU A 71 -7.88 -8.86 16.65
CA LEU A 71 -8.52 -8.65 15.35
C LEU A 71 -8.84 -10.01 14.73
N ILE A 72 -10.03 -10.13 14.12
CA ILE A 72 -10.52 -11.37 13.50
C ILE A 72 -10.67 -11.21 12.00
N SER A 73 -11.22 -10.07 11.58
CA SER A 73 -11.31 -9.73 10.16
C SER A 73 -11.28 -8.24 9.95
N ALA A 74 -10.80 -7.82 8.79
CA ALA A 74 -10.91 -6.46 8.30
C ALA A 74 -11.24 -6.49 6.82
N ARG A 75 -12.06 -5.57 6.34
CA ARG A 75 -12.37 -5.45 4.91
C ARG A 75 -12.60 -4.01 4.52
N THR A 76 -12.33 -3.69 3.26
CA THR A 76 -12.82 -2.45 2.67
C THR A 76 -14.35 -2.44 2.65
N SER A 77 -14.94 -1.26 2.80
CA SER A 77 -16.39 -1.05 2.80
C SER A 77 -16.75 0.11 1.87
N ASP A 78 -18.05 0.31 1.64
CA ASP A 78 -18.55 1.42 0.83
C ASP A 78 -18.38 2.80 1.49
N ILE A 79 -17.83 2.89 2.70
CA ILE A 79 -17.50 4.18 3.35
C ILE A 79 -16.04 4.28 3.78
N GLY A 80 -15.26 3.20 3.61
CA GLY A 80 -13.90 3.09 4.10
C GLY A 80 -13.53 1.65 4.42
N TYR A 81 -13.65 1.28 5.69
CA TYR A 81 -13.34 -0.07 6.17
C TYR A 81 -14.32 -0.53 7.25
N ALA A 82 -14.39 -1.85 7.44
CA ALA A 82 -15.10 -2.51 8.52
C ALA A 82 -14.22 -3.60 9.09
N TYR A 83 -14.29 -3.81 10.41
CA TYR A 83 -13.52 -4.85 11.09
C TYR A 83 -14.34 -5.56 12.16
N THR A 84 -13.95 -6.79 12.45
CA THR A 84 -14.47 -7.60 13.55
C THR A 84 -13.31 -7.98 14.45
N TYR A 85 -13.51 -7.91 15.76
CA TYR A 85 -12.54 -8.31 16.76
C TYR A 85 -13.21 -9.16 17.83
N GLN A 86 -12.38 -9.84 18.63
CA GLN A 86 -12.81 -10.54 19.82
C GLN A 86 -12.07 -10.02 21.04
N PHE A 87 -12.70 -10.10 22.20
CA PHE A 87 -12.14 -9.71 23.49
C PHE A 87 -12.58 -10.69 24.56
N ARG A 88 -11.82 -10.79 25.65
CA ARG A 88 -12.20 -11.62 26.79
C ARG A 88 -13.14 -10.86 27.71
N TYR A 89 -14.21 -11.51 28.09
CA TYR A 89 -15.17 -10.99 29.05
C TYR A 89 -15.27 -11.96 30.24
N ASP A 90 -14.99 -11.45 31.44
CA ASP A 90 -15.13 -12.22 32.66
C ASP A 90 -16.58 -12.21 33.12
N ARG A 91 -17.21 -13.38 33.16
CA ARG A 91 -18.58 -13.49 33.66
C ARG A 91 -18.61 -13.34 35.18
N PRO A 92 -19.70 -12.75 35.73
CA PRO A 92 -20.02 -12.89 37.14
C PRO A 92 -20.17 -14.38 37.49
N GLY A 93 -19.15 -14.97 38.13
CA GLY A 93 -19.09 -16.41 38.42
C GLY A 93 -17.72 -17.06 38.17
N GLY A 94 -16.80 -16.39 37.46
CA GLY A 94 -15.37 -16.76 37.40
C GLY A 94 -14.88 -17.32 36.06
N ASP A 95 -15.78 -17.63 35.12
CA ASP A 95 -15.40 -18.09 33.78
C ASP A 95 -15.19 -16.89 32.84
N SER A 96 -14.09 -16.89 32.09
CA SER A 96 -13.86 -15.95 30.99
C SER A 96 -14.33 -16.55 29.66
N GLU A 97 -15.04 -15.77 28.85
CA GLU A 97 -15.42 -16.18 27.50
C GLU A 97 -14.98 -15.15 26.46
N TRP A 98 -14.75 -15.62 25.24
CA TRP A 98 -14.49 -14.78 24.08
C TRP A 98 -15.79 -14.23 23.53
N HIS A 99 -15.87 -12.91 23.42
CA HIS A 99 -16.98 -12.19 22.80
C HIS A 99 -16.49 -11.50 21.53
N SER A 100 -17.32 -11.51 20.49
CA SER A 100 -17.02 -10.83 19.22
C SER A 100 -17.84 -9.55 19.06
N SER A 101 -17.21 -8.53 18.50
CA SER A 101 -17.80 -7.23 18.21
C SER A 101 -17.27 -6.71 16.88
N GLY A 102 -18.00 -5.77 16.27
CA GLY A 102 -17.65 -5.21 14.96
C GLY A 102 -17.83 -3.71 14.93
N ASP A 103 -17.03 -3.07 14.09
CA ASP A 103 -17.07 -1.63 13.84
C ASP A 103 -16.53 -1.30 12.45
N GLY A 104 -16.39 -0.01 12.14
CA GLY A 104 -15.71 0.46 10.96
C GLY A 104 -15.26 1.91 11.09
N GLY A 105 -14.72 2.43 10.01
CA GLY A 105 -14.31 3.83 9.92
C GLY A 105 -14.27 4.32 8.49
N TYR A 106 -14.01 5.61 8.37
CA TYR A 106 -14.03 6.31 7.09
C TYR A 106 -12.73 6.11 6.31
N GLY A 107 -12.89 6.01 5.00
CA GLY A 107 -11.81 6.05 4.03
C GLY A 107 -11.86 7.36 3.26
N TYR A 108 -10.69 7.87 2.92
CA TYR A 108 -10.50 9.12 2.20
C TYR A 108 -9.63 8.83 0.97
N MET A 109 -9.94 9.46 -0.16
CA MET A 109 -9.09 9.37 -1.34
C MET A 109 -8.19 10.60 -1.41
N SER A 110 -6.90 10.39 -1.66
CA SER A 110 -5.99 11.48 -2.00
C SER A 110 -6.21 11.87 -3.47
N CYS A 111 -6.47 13.16 -3.70
CA CYS A 111 -6.68 13.67 -5.05
C CYS A 111 -5.38 13.86 -5.83
N ALA A 112 -5.51 13.88 -7.16
CA ALA A 112 -4.39 14.16 -8.02
C ALA A 112 -3.81 15.56 -7.72
N PRO A 113 -2.51 15.77 -7.95
CA PRO A 113 -1.80 16.91 -7.38
C PRO A 113 -2.23 18.31 -7.88
N GLY A 114 -3.00 18.37 -8.99
CA GLY A 114 -3.63 19.59 -9.49
C GLY A 114 -4.92 20.01 -8.75
N PHE A 115 -5.44 19.18 -7.85
CA PHE A 115 -6.67 19.47 -7.09
C PHE A 115 -6.44 20.53 -6.00
N SER A 116 -5.26 20.53 -5.38
CA SER A 116 -4.80 21.56 -4.43
C SER A 116 -4.96 23.00 -4.94
N VAL A 117 -4.64 23.23 -6.22
CA VAL A 117 -4.76 24.54 -6.89
C VAL A 117 -6.21 25.01 -6.97
N TYR A 118 -7.11 24.07 -7.22
CA TYR A 118 -8.55 24.34 -7.28
C TYR A 118 -9.13 24.65 -5.89
N MET A 119 -8.74 23.87 -4.87
CA MET A 119 -9.15 24.09 -3.47
C MET A 119 -8.68 25.45 -2.94
N MET A 120 -7.41 25.82 -3.21
CA MET A 120 -6.87 27.13 -2.84
C MET A 120 -7.60 28.27 -3.56
N ALA A 121 -7.96 28.10 -4.84
CA ALA A 121 -8.71 29.11 -5.59
C ALA A 121 -10.15 29.30 -5.06
N LEU A 122 -10.74 28.27 -4.45
CA LEU A 122 -12.10 28.30 -3.91
C LEU A 122 -12.19 28.51 -2.40
N GLY A 123 -11.06 28.61 -1.70
CA GLY A 123 -11.02 28.84 -0.25
C GLY A 123 -11.53 27.66 0.58
N MET A 124 -11.43 26.43 0.07
CA MET A 124 -11.85 25.23 0.78
C MET A 124 -10.75 24.72 1.74
N PRO A 125 -11.11 24.16 2.91
CA PRO A 125 -10.14 23.64 3.87
C PRO A 125 -9.34 22.47 3.27
N MET A 126 -8.01 22.54 3.34
CA MET A 126 -7.11 21.48 2.90
C MET A 126 -6.81 20.51 4.05
N GLY A 127 -6.63 19.23 3.72
CA GLY A 127 -6.03 18.27 4.63
C GLY A 127 -4.52 18.46 4.84
N PRO A 128 -3.89 17.63 5.70
CA PRO A 128 -2.43 17.51 5.86
C PRO A 128 -1.73 17.07 4.56
N PHE A 129 -2.46 16.48 3.60
CA PHE A 129 -2.06 16.38 2.21
C PHE A 129 -2.94 17.32 1.38
N ALA A 130 -2.35 18.12 0.49
CA ALA A 130 -3.00 19.24 -0.22
C ALA A 130 -4.17 18.87 -1.15
N ASN A 131 -4.67 17.65 -1.11
CA ASN A 131 -5.56 17.04 -2.09
C ASN A 131 -6.76 16.33 -1.43
N ARG A 132 -7.42 16.93 -0.43
CA ARG A 132 -8.60 16.32 0.21
C ARG A 132 -9.90 16.87 -0.38
N GLU A 133 -10.81 15.98 -0.77
CA GLU A 133 -12.25 16.25 -0.75
C GLU A 133 -12.84 15.49 0.46
N LEU A 134 -13.55 16.21 1.33
CA LEU A 134 -14.35 15.64 2.41
C LEU A 134 -15.77 15.53 1.90
N ASP A 135 -16.10 14.47 1.17
CA ASP A 135 -17.50 14.14 0.90
C ASP A 135 -17.94 13.03 1.86
N VAL A 136 -18.84 13.41 2.77
CA VAL A 136 -19.24 12.62 3.95
C VAL A 136 -20.51 11.80 3.67
N ASP A 137 -21.12 11.96 2.49
CA ASP A 137 -22.46 11.40 2.19
C ASP A 137 -22.50 10.46 0.97
N ASN A 138 -21.39 10.25 0.25
CA ASN A 138 -21.37 9.43 -0.96
C ASN A 138 -20.54 8.15 -0.84
N MET A 139 -21.05 7.09 -1.47
CA MET A 139 -20.45 5.75 -1.54
C MET A 139 -19.01 5.81 -2.06
N PHE A 140 -18.08 5.25 -1.28
CA PHE A 140 -16.72 4.92 -1.67
C PHE A 140 -16.72 4.02 -2.93
N PRO A 141 -15.88 4.32 -3.95
CA PRO A 141 -14.74 5.24 -3.94
C PRO A 141 -15.10 6.73 -4.16
N VAL A 142 -14.51 7.61 -3.34
CA VAL A 142 -14.67 9.08 -3.38
C VAL A 142 -14.03 9.65 -4.66
N PHE A 143 -14.77 10.50 -5.37
CA PHE A 143 -14.32 11.18 -6.58
C PHE A 143 -13.51 12.42 -6.20
N CYS A 144 -12.52 12.79 -7.01
CA CYS A 144 -11.98 14.15 -6.96
C CYS A 144 -12.79 15.02 -7.92
N GLN A 145 -13.75 15.80 -7.43
CA GLN A 145 -14.61 16.62 -8.29
C GLN A 145 -14.11 18.06 -8.39
N ALA A 146 -13.43 18.38 -9.50
CA ALA A 146 -13.27 19.77 -9.89
C ALA A 146 -14.54 20.22 -10.65
N ALA A 147 -15.31 21.16 -10.10
CA ALA A 147 -16.39 21.89 -10.79
C ALA A 147 -17.40 21.00 -11.57
N GLY A 148 -17.90 19.92 -10.99
CA GLY A 148 -18.97 19.12 -11.59
C GLY A 148 -18.56 18.28 -12.81
N ARG A 149 -17.28 17.91 -12.94
CA ARG A 149 -16.83 16.86 -13.87
C ARG A 149 -16.15 15.74 -13.10
N ALA A 150 -16.47 14.50 -13.48
CA ALA A 150 -15.82 13.31 -12.94
C ALA A 150 -14.33 13.34 -13.29
N SER A 151 -13.47 13.53 -12.29
CA SER A 151 -12.02 13.39 -12.44
C SER A 151 -11.60 12.08 -11.77
N ALA A 152 -10.94 11.22 -12.56
CA ALA A 152 -10.31 9.94 -12.23
C ALA A 152 -11.09 9.04 -11.24
N VAL A 153 -11.74 7.99 -11.77
CA VAL A 153 -12.23 6.89 -10.96
C VAL A 153 -11.04 6.00 -10.63
N ALA A 154 -10.56 6.01 -9.38
CA ALA A 154 -9.70 4.92 -8.93
C ALA A 154 -10.54 3.64 -8.95
N GLY A 155 -10.00 2.55 -9.51
CA GLY A 155 -10.69 1.26 -9.48
C GLY A 155 -11.03 0.91 -8.04
N LYS A 156 -12.28 0.48 -7.78
CA LYS A 156 -12.63 -0.03 -6.46
C LYS A 156 -11.70 -1.21 -6.18
N ARG A 157 -10.91 -1.06 -5.13
CA ARG A 157 -10.01 -2.08 -4.65
C ARG A 157 -10.64 -2.70 -3.42
N ASP A 158 -11.05 -3.94 -3.56
CA ASP A 158 -11.65 -4.69 -2.47
C ASP A 158 -10.57 -5.51 -1.77
N VAL A 159 -10.32 -5.19 -0.50
CA VAL A 159 -9.37 -5.92 0.35
C VAL A 159 -10.15 -6.59 1.47
N SER A 160 -9.86 -7.85 1.74
CA SER A 160 -10.41 -8.61 2.87
C SER A 160 -9.30 -9.39 3.55
N ASP A 161 -9.10 -9.11 4.83
CA ASP A 161 -8.14 -9.78 5.70
C ASP A 161 -8.87 -10.65 6.72
N ALA A 162 -8.33 -11.85 6.96
CA ALA A 162 -8.71 -12.70 8.07
C ALA A 162 -7.49 -12.98 8.93
N TYR A 163 -7.72 -13.00 10.23
CA TYR A 163 -6.70 -13.13 11.26
C TYR A 163 -6.97 -14.37 12.11
N GLN A 164 -5.90 -15.02 12.54
CA GLN A 164 -5.92 -16.14 13.47
C GLN A 164 -4.93 -15.83 14.58
N ASP A 165 -5.38 -15.90 15.84
CA ASP A 165 -4.56 -15.60 17.03
C ASP A 165 -3.85 -14.23 16.95
N GLY A 166 -4.56 -13.23 16.41
CA GLY A 166 -4.05 -11.87 16.22
C GLY A 166 -3.05 -11.69 15.06
N LYS A 167 -2.76 -12.74 14.29
CA LYS A 167 -1.84 -12.70 13.13
C LYS A 167 -2.62 -12.82 11.83
N LEU A 168 -2.17 -12.12 10.79
CA LEU A 168 -2.76 -12.23 9.46
C LEU A 168 -2.60 -13.66 8.94
N ALA A 169 -3.71 -14.30 8.58
CA ALA A 169 -3.72 -15.67 8.02
C ALA A 169 -4.11 -15.67 6.54
N LEU A 170 -4.97 -14.73 6.13
CA LEU A 170 -5.47 -14.61 4.76
C LEU A 170 -5.63 -13.14 4.39
N ARG A 171 -5.20 -12.74 3.19
CA ARG A 171 -5.54 -11.48 2.55
C ARG A 171 -6.04 -11.75 1.14
N GLU A 172 -7.22 -11.26 0.81
CA GLU A 172 -7.77 -11.26 -0.55
C GLU A 172 -7.79 -9.84 -1.06
N VAL A 173 -7.23 -9.64 -2.26
CA VAL A 173 -7.24 -8.34 -2.94
C VAL A 173 -7.91 -8.53 -4.29
N THR A 174 -8.96 -7.75 -4.57
CA THR A 174 -9.62 -7.70 -5.87
C THR A 174 -9.53 -6.29 -6.44
N GLU A 175 -8.96 -6.15 -7.62
CA GLU A 175 -8.79 -4.88 -8.31
C GLU A 175 -8.97 -5.08 -9.81
N GLY A 176 -9.80 -4.24 -10.46
CA GLY A 176 -10.02 -4.32 -11.91
C GLY A 176 -10.52 -5.69 -12.39
N GLY A 177 -11.23 -6.44 -11.55
CA GLY A 177 -11.72 -7.80 -11.83
C GLY A 177 -10.68 -8.91 -11.69
N ARG A 178 -9.45 -8.59 -11.27
CA ARG A 178 -8.41 -9.56 -10.91
C ARG A 178 -8.39 -9.75 -9.41
N SER A 179 -8.37 -10.99 -8.96
CA SER A 179 -8.29 -11.33 -7.54
C SER A 179 -7.01 -12.10 -7.25
N VAL A 180 -6.32 -11.71 -6.18
CA VAL A 180 -5.16 -12.42 -5.63
C VAL A 180 -5.48 -12.78 -4.18
N ARG A 181 -5.32 -14.06 -3.85
CA ARG A 181 -5.46 -14.59 -2.49
C ARG A 181 -4.08 -14.91 -1.92
N TRP A 182 -3.75 -14.26 -0.82
CA TRP A 182 -2.52 -14.47 -0.04
C TRP A 182 -2.84 -15.24 1.23
N THR A 183 -2.20 -16.38 1.44
CA THR A 183 -2.26 -17.16 2.68
C THR A 183 -0.94 -17.08 3.41
N VAL A 184 -0.98 -16.97 4.74
CA VAL A 184 0.18 -16.90 5.63
C VAL A 184 0.07 -18.04 6.64
N ASN A 185 1.04 -18.95 6.64
CA ASN A 185 1.07 -20.11 7.52
C ASN A 185 2.39 -20.15 8.30
N GLU A 186 2.33 -20.41 9.59
CA GLU A 186 3.51 -20.68 10.40
C GLU A 186 3.90 -22.16 10.27
N GLU A 187 5.18 -22.41 9.99
CA GLU A 187 5.79 -23.73 9.83
C GLU A 187 7.05 -23.81 10.70
N ASP A 188 7.52 -25.03 11.00
CA ASP A 188 8.75 -25.23 11.79
C ASP A 188 9.98 -24.55 11.17
N ALA A 189 10.00 -24.41 9.84
CA ALA A 189 11.09 -23.80 9.08
C ALA A 189 11.00 -22.27 8.96
N GLY A 190 9.88 -21.65 9.37
CA GLY A 190 9.60 -20.24 9.20
C GLY A 190 8.15 -19.95 8.81
N ILE A 191 7.88 -18.79 8.22
CA ILE A 191 6.54 -18.37 7.80
C ILE A 191 6.41 -18.58 6.29
N ARG A 192 5.48 -19.43 5.86
CA ARG A 192 5.15 -19.61 4.45
C ARG A 192 4.08 -18.62 4.03
N VAL A 193 4.37 -17.84 3.00
CA VAL A 193 3.43 -16.94 2.35
C VAL A 193 3.15 -17.43 0.93
N ARG A 194 1.88 -17.58 0.56
CA ARG A 194 1.49 -18.07 -0.77
C ARG A 194 0.45 -17.16 -1.40
N GLY A 195 0.76 -16.61 -2.56
CA GLY A 195 -0.14 -15.83 -3.40
C GLY A 195 -0.69 -16.67 -4.54
N VAL A 196 -2.00 -16.65 -4.74
CA VAL A 196 -2.70 -17.37 -5.80
C VAL A 196 -3.59 -16.39 -6.55
N SER A 197 -3.36 -16.27 -7.86
CA SER A 197 -4.26 -15.60 -8.80
C SER A 197 -4.71 -16.58 -9.88
N ARG A 198 -5.55 -16.14 -10.81
CA ARG A 198 -5.88 -16.96 -12.01
C ARG A 198 -4.67 -17.19 -12.91
N GLU A 199 -3.70 -16.28 -12.87
CA GLU A 199 -2.59 -16.23 -13.81
C GLU A 199 -1.31 -16.83 -13.23
N SER A 200 -1.15 -16.81 -11.91
CA SER A 200 0.07 -17.29 -11.27
C SER A 200 -0.15 -17.84 -9.87
N VAL A 201 0.83 -18.64 -9.44
CA VAL A 201 1.03 -19.02 -8.04
C VAL A 201 2.44 -18.61 -7.67
N SER A 202 2.57 -17.88 -6.55
CA SER A 202 3.84 -17.52 -5.96
C SER A 202 3.89 -17.99 -4.52
N GLU A 203 5.02 -18.55 -4.10
CA GLU A 203 5.22 -19.05 -2.75
C GLU A 203 6.56 -18.54 -2.21
N PHE A 204 6.57 -18.15 -0.95
CA PHE A 204 7.71 -17.52 -0.28
C PHE A 204 7.87 -18.18 1.08
N LEU A 205 9.09 -18.55 1.44
CA LEU A 205 9.42 -18.93 2.82
C LEU A 205 10.16 -17.77 3.47
N ILE A 206 9.66 -17.29 4.59
CA ILE A 206 10.25 -16.24 5.40
C ILE A 206 10.92 -16.86 6.62
N ASN A 207 12.17 -16.52 6.86
CA ASN A 207 12.90 -16.87 8.07
C ASN A 207 13.67 -15.62 8.54
N ASP A 208 13.62 -15.33 9.84
CA ASP A 208 14.21 -14.14 10.46
C ASP A 208 13.89 -12.83 9.69
N ASP A 209 12.60 -12.61 9.41
CA ASP A 209 12.06 -11.44 8.68
C ASP A 209 12.63 -11.25 7.25
N ARG A 210 13.08 -12.34 6.61
CA ARG A 210 13.59 -12.32 5.23
C ARG A 210 13.04 -13.48 4.42
N VAL A 211 12.72 -13.23 3.16
CA VAL A 211 12.38 -14.32 2.23
C VAL A 211 13.66 -15.10 1.91
N VAL A 212 13.75 -16.35 2.35
CA VAL A 212 14.92 -17.22 2.10
C VAL A 212 14.74 -18.05 0.82
N THR A 213 13.51 -18.39 0.45
CA THR A 213 13.21 -19.09 -0.80
C THR A 213 11.97 -18.53 -1.49
N ILE A 214 11.93 -18.68 -2.81
CA ILE A 214 10.75 -18.44 -3.63
C ILE A 214 10.43 -19.73 -4.38
N GLY A 215 9.30 -20.34 -4.02
CA GLY A 215 8.95 -21.71 -4.36
C GLY A 215 10.07 -22.70 -4.02
N ASP A 216 10.18 -23.75 -4.83
CA ASP A 216 11.25 -24.75 -4.79
C ASP A 216 12.42 -24.42 -5.74
N ARG A 217 12.38 -23.26 -6.40
CA ARG A 217 13.28 -22.95 -7.53
C ARG A 217 14.32 -21.90 -7.23
N VAL A 218 14.10 -21.05 -6.23
CA VAL A 218 14.94 -19.88 -6.02
C VAL A 218 15.32 -19.75 -4.54
N THR A 219 16.61 -19.54 -4.28
CA THR A 219 17.16 -19.22 -2.97
C THR A 219 17.70 -17.80 -2.96
N LEU A 220 17.40 -17.05 -1.91
CA LEU A 220 17.87 -15.68 -1.72
C LEU A 220 19.00 -15.67 -0.70
N ILE A 221 20.10 -15.02 -1.06
CA ILE A 221 21.31 -14.96 -0.26
C ILE A 221 21.56 -13.50 0.11
N TYR A 222 21.56 -13.24 1.41
CA TYR A 222 21.73 -11.91 1.97
C TYR A 222 23.17 -11.66 2.44
N ALA A 223 23.58 -10.39 2.43
CA ALA A 223 24.79 -9.95 3.09
C ALA A 223 24.58 -9.79 4.61
N ALA A 224 25.66 -9.57 5.36
CA ALA A 224 25.63 -9.41 6.81
C ALA A 224 24.82 -8.15 7.24
N ASP A 225 24.79 -7.12 6.40
CA ASP A 225 23.97 -5.91 6.59
C ASP A 225 22.48 -6.12 6.29
N GLY A 226 22.10 -7.31 5.83
CA GLY A 226 20.72 -7.66 5.49
C GLY A 226 20.28 -7.28 4.09
N SER A 227 21.15 -6.70 3.27
CA SER A 227 20.85 -6.43 1.86
C SER A 227 20.84 -7.72 1.03
N LEU A 228 19.96 -7.79 0.02
CA LEU A 228 19.93 -8.91 -0.92
C LEU A 228 21.20 -8.87 -1.79
N ARG A 229 22.05 -9.88 -1.64
CA ARG A 229 23.34 -9.96 -2.32
C ARG A 229 23.24 -10.73 -3.63
N ARG A 230 22.55 -11.87 -3.60
CA ARG A 230 22.47 -12.81 -4.72
C ARG A 230 21.15 -13.56 -4.70
N VAL A 231 20.62 -13.85 -5.89
CA VAL A 231 19.54 -14.79 -6.12
C VAL A 231 20.11 -15.99 -6.87
N GLN A 232 19.75 -17.21 -6.44
CA GLN A 232 20.25 -18.45 -7.02
C GLN A 232 19.09 -19.37 -7.43
N GLY A 233 19.09 -19.81 -8.68
CA GLY A 233 18.17 -20.81 -9.21
C GLY A 233 18.61 -22.23 -8.87
N SER A 234 17.66 -23.15 -8.77
CA SER A 234 17.90 -24.58 -8.50
C SER A 234 18.65 -25.29 -9.64
N ASP A 235 18.65 -24.72 -10.84
CA ASP A 235 19.38 -25.17 -12.03
C ASP A 235 20.83 -24.64 -12.09
N GLY A 236 21.30 -23.96 -11.05
CA GLY A 236 22.64 -23.40 -10.97
C GLY A 236 22.77 -21.99 -11.57
N THR A 237 21.68 -21.40 -12.05
CA THR A 237 21.64 -19.99 -12.46
C THR A 237 21.81 -19.05 -11.26
N SER A 238 22.36 -17.86 -11.47
CA SER A 238 22.50 -16.86 -10.41
C SER A 238 22.52 -15.43 -10.93
N ILE A 239 21.99 -14.50 -10.14
CA ILE A 239 22.06 -13.06 -10.37
C ILE A 239 22.58 -12.40 -9.11
N ASP A 240 23.63 -11.59 -9.21
CA ASP A 240 24.15 -10.76 -8.13
C ASP A 240 24.58 -9.37 -8.62
N ALA A 241 25.15 -8.57 -7.72
CA ALA A 241 25.61 -7.22 -8.06
C ALA A 241 26.85 -7.21 -8.98
N GLN A 242 27.53 -8.35 -9.15
CA GLN A 242 28.71 -8.48 -10.00
C GLN A 242 28.33 -8.89 -11.43
N GLY A 243 27.26 -9.65 -11.60
CA GLY A 243 26.70 -9.96 -12.91
C GLY A 243 25.63 -11.06 -12.88
N LYS A 244 25.23 -11.49 -14.07
CA LYS A 244 24.21 -12.53 -14.30
C LYS A 244 24.85 -13.77 -14.91
N TYR A 245 24.66 -14.91 -14.26
CA TYR A 245 24.87 -16.24 -14.84
C TYR A 245 23.51 -16.89 -15.05
N ASP A 246 22.85 -16.57 -16.16
CA ASP A 246 21.55 -17.09 -16.54
C ASP A 246 21.45 -17.07 -18.08
N PRO A 247 22.13 -18.03 -18.74
CA PRO A 247 22.36 -18.01 -20.19
C PRO A 247 21.06 -18.10 -21.01
N GLU A 248 20.00 -18.65 -20.42
CA GLU A 248 18.69 -18.78 -21.06
C GLU A 248 17.67 -17.74 -20.58
N ALA A 249 18.10 -16.77 -19.77
CA ALA A 249 17.26 -15.73 -19.15
C ALA A 249 16.09 -16.28 -18.29
N ARG A 250 16.10 -17.56 -17.93
CA ARG A 250 14.99 -18.23 -17.21
C ARG A 250 14.81 -17.67 -15.82
N LEU A 251 15.91 -17.43 -15.11
CA LEU A 251 15.87 -16.88 -13.75
C LEU A 251 15.41 -15.43 -13.76
N GLY A 252 15.94 -14.61 -14.67
CA GLY A 252 15.53 -13.22 -14.84
C GLY A 252 14.03 -13.09 -15.15
N LEU A 253 13.52 -13.87 -16.10
CA LEU A 253 12.09 -13.87 -16.46
C LEU A 253 11.20 -14.36 -15.32
N LEU A 254 11.62 -15.39 -14.58
CA LEU A 254 10.90 -15.87 -13.40
C LEU A 254 10.77 -14.77 -12.34
N LEU A 255 11.88 -14.09 -12.02
CA LEU A 255 11.90 -13.02 -11.02
C LEU A 255 11.07 -11.80 -11.46
N ALA A 256 11.14 -11.42 -12.73
CA ALA A 256 10.29 -10.37 -13.29
C ALA A 256 8.80 -10.74 -13.18
N SER A 257 8.42 -11.97 -13.52
CA SER A 257 7.03 -12.45 -13.40
C SER A 257 6.54 -12.47 -11.95
N ILE A 258 7.39 -12.87 -11.01
CA ILE A 258 7.03 -12.94 -9.59
C ILE A 258 6.87 -11.52 -9.02
N THR A 259 7.82 -10.63 -9.33
CA THR A 259 7.80 -9.25 -8.82
C THR A 259 6.63 -8.42 -9.36
N ALA A 260 6.07 -8.78 -10.52
CA ALA A 260 4.89 -8.14 -11.08
C ALA A 260 3.58 -8.40 -10.30
N GLN A 261 3.55 -9.43 -9.43
CA GLN A 261 2.33 -9.85 -8.73
C GLN A 261 2.46 -9.80 -7.20
N LEU A 262 3.37 -8.98 -6.67
CA LEU A 262 3.63 -8.93 -5.24
C LEU A 262 2.57 -8.12 -4.47
N PRO A 263 2.50 -8.30 -3.13
CA PRO A 263 1.69 -7.44 -2.28
C PRO A 263 2.13 -5.99 -2.37
N GLU A 264 1.32 -5.10 -1.83
CA GLU A 264 1.64 -3.68 -1.77
C GLU A 264 2.86 -3.38 -0.91
N VAL A 265 3.59 -2.36 -1.34
CA VAL A 265 4.65 -1.76 -0.54
C VAL A 265 4.02 -1.17 0.72
N GLY A 266 4.58 -1.49 1.88
CA GLY A 266 4.13 -0.98 3.17
C GLY A 266 3.15 -1.86 3.93
N SER A 267 2.69 -3.00 3.36
CA SER A 267 1.95 -3.98 4.14
C SER A 267 2.77 -4.39 5.38
N PRO A 268 2.17 -4.49 6.56
CA PRO A 268 2.87 -4.96 7.77
C PRO A 268 3.07 -6.48 7.76
N GLY A 269 3.94 -6.97 8.65
CA GLY A 269 4.15 -8.40 8.88
C GLY A 269 4.72 -9.16 7.66
N PRO A 270 4.37 -10.46 7.50
CA PRO A 270 4.92 -11.31 6.45
C PRO A 270 4.71 -10.80 5.01
N LEU A 271 3.55 -10.20 4.71
CA LEU A 271 3.29 -9.62 3.38
C LEU A 271 4.20 -8.42 3.10
N GLY A 272 4.53 -7.64 4.12
CA GLY A 272 5.52 -6.57 4.03
C GLY A 272 6.92 -7.04 3.69
N VAL A 273 7.33 -8.16 4.30
CA VAL A 273 8.62 -8.79 4.02
C VAL A 273 8.69 -9.26 2.56
N VAL A 274 7.59 -9.85 2.04
CA VAL A 274 7.48 -10.23 0.63
C VAL A 274 7.54 -9.02 -0.30
N ALA A 275 6.78 -7.95 -0.01
CA ALA A 275 6.79 -6.73 -0.82
C ALA A 275 8.20 -6.09 -0.89
N LYS A 276 8.86 -5.93 0.27
CA LYS A 276 10.25 -5.40 0.36
C LYS A 276 11.25 -6.27 -0.38
N THR A 277 11.11 -7.60 -0.30
CA THR A 277 11.95 -8.53 -1.06
C THR A 277 11.77 -8.31 -2.55
N GLY A 278 10.54 -8.05 -2.99
CA GLY A 278 10.24 -7.66 -4.36
C GLY A 278 11.01 -6.46 -4.86
N ASP A 279 11.03 -5.40 -4.06
CA ASP A 279 11.78 -4.18 -4.36
C ASP A 279 13.28 -4.46 -4.46
N ALA A 280 13.81 -5.28 -3.55
CA ALA A 280 15.21 -5.68 -3.57
C ALA A 280 15.56 -6.50 -4.82
N ILE A 281 14.68 -7.42 -5.26
CA ILE A 281 14.85 -8.19 -6.49
C ILE A 281 14.81 -7.26 -7.71
N ARG A 282 13.84 -6.35 -7.79
CA ARG A 282 13.76 -5.37 -8.90
C ARG A 282 15.02 -4.50 -8.99
N ALA A 283 15.52 -4.02 -7.85
CA ALA A 283 16.76 -3.25 -7.79
C ALA A 283 17.99 -4.09 -8.18
N LEU A 284 18.00 -5.39 -7.85
CA LEU A 284 19.07 -6.29 -8.27
C LEU A 284 19.06 -6.53 -9.78
N LEU A 285 17.88 -6.76 -10.36
CA LEU A 285 17.69 -6.95 -11.80
C LEU A 285 18.14 -5.72 -12.59
N ALA A 286 17.67 -4.52 -12.22
CA ALA A 286 18.06 -3.27 -12.88
C ALA A 286 19.58 -3.04 -12.89
N ARG A 287 20.26 -3.27 -11.76
CA ARG A 287 21.73 -3.11 -11.68
C ARG A 287 22.50 -4.13 -12.52
N SER A 288 21.91 -5.31 -12.77
CA SER A 288 22.53 -6.33 -13.60
C SER A 288 22.40 -6.04 -15.10
N GLU A 289 21.35 -5.31 -15.52
CA GLU A 289 21.11 -4.93 -16.92
C GLU A 289 22.03 -3.80 -17.40
N ASP A 290 22.33 -2.81 -16.53
CA ASP A 290 23.21 -1.66 -16.84
C ASP A 290 24.68 -2.05 -17.13
N ARG A 291 25.06 -3.32 -16.95
CA ARG A 291 26.44 -3.81 -17.15
C ARG A 291 26.63 -4.69 -18.39
N ASP A 292 25.56 -4.95 -19.13
CA ASP A 292 25.63 -5.68 -20.40
C ASP A 292 25.92 -4.74 -21.61
N GLU A 293 26.13 -3.43 -21.41
CA GLU A 293 26.66 -2.52 -22.44
C GLU A 293 28.20 -2.38 -22.35
N PRO A 294 28.93 -2.57 -23.48
CA PRO A 294 30.39 -2.62 -23.54
C PRO A 294 31.11 -1.26 -23.38
#